data_AF-A0A0F9RUU8-F1
#
_entry.id   AF-A0A0F9RUU8-F1
#
_cell.length_a   1.000
_cell.length_b   1.000
_cell.length_c   1.000
_cell.angle_alpha   90.00
_cell.angle_beta   90.00
_cell.angle_gamma   90.00
#
_symmetry.space_group_name_H-M   'P 1'
#
loop_
_entity.id
_entity.type
_entity.pdbx_description
1 polymer ?
#
loop_
_entity_poly.entity_id
_entity_poly.type
_entity_poly.pdbx_seq_one_letter_code
_entity_poly.pdbx_strand_id
1 'polypeptide(L)'
;MSAYTKYSFLYPPRPEKAISPKQLKWYQDKGWVGQFKKNGTCTVLSVSPDKDITVRTRRDTPHKAWSPTDDVLDPFTKLPGKGWYVFMCEVLHSKTSRVKNTIYIFDIAVNDGELLLGTTFTERQEILRKMFPSNVETISHYLITEKVWLAKTIEGGFANMMKRIQEKSDREEGNSEDEGLVIKRPDAKLASLGRAKSNGAWQVKCRVGQKNYAF
;
A
#
# COMPACT_ATOMS: atom_id res chain seq x y z
N MET A 1 8.85 19.42 12.03
CA MET A 1 8.71 18.50 10.88
C MET A 1 8.93 19.28 9.59
N SER A 2 9.28 18.62 8.48
CA SER A 2 9.54 19.31 7.20
C SER A 2 8.21 19.62 6.50
N ALA A 3 8.01 20.86 6.06
CA ALA A 3 6.82 21.25 5.32
C ALA A 3 6.88 20.75 3.87
N TYR A 4 5.74 20.30 3.35
CA TYR A 4 5.51 19.98 1.95
C TYR A 4 4.49 20.99 1.41
N THR A 5 4.99 22.08 0.84
CA THR A 5 4.19 23.25 0.43
C THR A 5 3.89 23.28 -1.07
N LYS A 6 4.63 22.50 -1.87
CA LYS A 6 4.48 22.41 -3.31
C LYS A 6 4.59 20.96 -3.78
N TYR A 7 3.93 20.65 -4.88
CA TYR A 7 4.04 19.34 -5.50
C TYR A 7 5.49 19.00 -5.83
N SER A 8 5.93 17.84 -5.37
CA SER A 8 7.13 17.15 -5.81
C SER A 8 6.90 15.66 -5.72
N PHE A 9 7.29 14.90 -6.75
CA PHE A 9 7.05 13.47 -6.74
C PHE A 9 7.84 12.81 -5.60
N LEU A 10 7.14 12.05 -4.76
CA LEU A 10 7.72 11.29 -3.66
C LEU A 10 7.76 9.81 -4.04
N TYR A 11 8.94 9.20 -4.02
CA TYR A 11 9.07 7.79 -4.36
C TYR A 11 8.48 6.90 -3.26
N PRO A 12 7.56 5.99 -3.58
CA PRO A 12 6.92 5.14 -2.56
C PRO A 12 7.92 4.16 -1.94
N PRO A 13 7.77 3.82 -0.65
CA PRO A 13 8.49 2.71 -0.04
C PRO A 13 8.29 1.41 -0.83
N ARG A 14 9.38 0.70 -1.13
CA ARG A 14 9.34 -0.55 -1.91
C ARG A 14 9.97 -1.75 -1.20
N PRO A 15 9.27 -2.89 -1.07
CA PRO A 15 9.89 -4.13 -0.60
C PRO A 15 10.74 -4.76 -1.72
N GLU A 16 12.03 -4.41 -1.76
CA GLU A 16 12.96 -4.91 -2.77
C GLU A 16 13.34 -6.37 -2.51
N LYS A 17 13.66 -6.69 -1.25
CA LYS A 17 14.06 -8.03 -0.82
C LYS A 17 12.88 -9.00 -0.84
N ALA A 18 13.04 -10.07 -1.61
CA ALA A 18 12.14 -11.22 -1.58
C ALA A 18 12.59 -12.22 -0.49
N ILE A 19 11.63 -12.91 0.11
CA ILE A 19 11.85 -13.96 1.11
C ILE A 19 11.00 -15.18 0.76
N SER A 20 11.44 -16.36 1.17
CA SER A 20 10.65 -17.58 1.03
C SER A 20 9.59 -17.70 2.14
N PRO A 21 8.50 -18.47 1.92
CA PRO A 21 7.49 -18.71 2.96
C PRO A 21 8.08 -19.29 4.26
N LYS A 22 9.19 -20.05 4.19
CA LYS A 22 9.88 -20.61 5.36
C LYS A 22 10.43 -19.54 6.31
N GLN A 23 10.71 -18.35 5.79
CA GLN A 23 11.23 -17.23 6.59
C GLN A 23 10.13 -16.44 7.30
N LEU A 24 8.85 -16.62 6.95
CA LEU A 24 7.74 -15.85 7.52
C LEU A 24 7.66 -15.99 9.04
N LYS A 25 7.90 -17.20 9.56
CA LYS A 25 7.92 -17.44 11.02
C LYS A 25 9.01 -16.60 11.71
N TRP A 26 10.20 -16.53 11.12
CA TRP A 26 11.30 -15.74 11.69
C TRP A 26 10.94 -14.25 11.82
N TYR A 27 10.29 -13.66 10.81
CA TYR A 27 9.87 -12.26 10.88
C TYR A 27 8.75 -12.05 11.92
N GLN A 28 7.78 -12.97 11.98
CA GLN A 28 6.72 -12.95 12.99
C GLN A 28 7.30 -13.01 14.41
N ASP A 29 8.23 -13.94 14.67
CA ASP A 29 8.91 -14.09 15.96
C ASP A 29 9.73 -12.85 16.34
N LYS A 30 10.11 -12.01 15.36
CA LYS A 30 10.78 -10.72 15.56
C LYS A 30 9.81 -9.54 15.74
N GLY A 31 8.51 -9.80 15.83
CA GLY A 31 7.49 -8.75 16.00
C GLY A 31 7.28 -7.88 14.76
N TRP A 32 7.66 -8.36 13.57
CA TRP A 32 7.29 -7.66 12.34
C TRP A 32 5.81 -7.85 12.05
N VAL A 33 5.22 -6.90 11.34
CA VAL A 33 3.81 -6.93 10.93
C VAL A 33 3.68 -7.20 9.44
N GLY A 34 2.54 -7.73 9.00
CA GLY A 34 2.24 -8.04 7.61
C GLY A 34 1.14 -7.16 7.03
N GLN A 35 1.18 -6.98 5.72
CA GLN A 35 0.04 -6.52 4.91
C GLN A 35 -0.07 -7.43 3.69
N PHE A 36 -1.28 -7.61 3.18
CA PHE A 36 -1.48 -8.37 1.95
C PHE A 36 -0.80 -7.64 0.79
N LYS A 37 0.00 -8.37 0.04
CA LYS A 37 0.65 -7.86 -1.17
C LYS A 37 -0.35 -7.92 -2.31
N LYS A 38 -0.90 -6.76 -2.67
CA LYS A 38 -1.78 -6.65 -3.82
C LYS A 38 -1.03 -6.77 -5.15
N ASN A 39 -1.68 -7.40 -6.12
CA ASN A 39 -1.21 -7.58 -7.50
C ASN A 39 -1.69 -6.43 -8.40
N GLY A 40 -1.18 -5.23 -8.17
CA GLY A 40 -1.61 -4.05 -8.91
C GLY A 40 -0.45 -3.26 -9.51
N THR A 41 -0.70 -1.97 -9.72
CA THR A 41 0.35 -1.00 -10.06
C THR A 41 0.58 -0.07 -8.89
N CYS A 42 1.78 -0.11 -8.31
CA CYS A 42 2.19 0.83 -7.27
C CYS A 42 2.13 2.28 -7.77
N THR A 43 1.45 3.11 -6.98
CA THR A 43 0.92 4.42 -7.34
C THR A 43 1.11 5.40 -6.19
N VAL A 44 1.41 6.63 -6.54
CA VAL A 44 1.44 7.78 -5.63
C VAL A 44 0.22 8.63 -5.97
N LEU A 45 -0.65 8.82 -4.98
CA LEU A 45 -1.82 9.70 -5.07
C LEU A 45 -1.55 10.96 -4.24
N SER A 46 -1.56 12.12 -4.88
CA SER A 46 -1.35 13.41 -4.22
C SER A 46 -2.62 14.25 -4.31
N VAL A 47 -3.02 14.87 -3.20
CA VAL A 47 -4.15 15.79 -3.12
C VAL A 47 -3.60 17.17 -2.77
N SER A 48 -3.90 18.17 -3.60
CA SER A 48 -3.49 19.56 -3.37
C SER A 48 -4.35 20.23 -2.27
N PRO A 49 -3.91 21.38 -1.74
CA PRO A 49 -4.74 22.28 -0.93
C PRO A 49 -6.12 22.57 -1.53
N ASP A 50 -6.17 22.74 -2.86
CA ASP A 50 -7.38 23.05 -3.62
C ASP A 50 -8.19 21.79 -4.00
N LYS A 51 -7.81 20.63 -3.46
CA LYS A 51 -8.42 19.30 -3.67
C LYS A 51 -8.26 18.75 -5.09
N ASP A 52 -7.32 19.27 -5.87
CA ASP A 52 -6.89 18.65 -7.12
C ASP A 52 -6.11 17.37 -6.84
N ILE A 53 -6.45 16.31 -7.57
CA ILE A 53 -5.84 14.99 -7.37
C ILE A 53 -4.92 14.65 -8.53
N THR A 54 -3.66 14.38 -8.20
CA THR A 54 -2.65 13.86 -9.13
C THR A 54 -2.35 12.41 -8.80
N VAL A 55 -2.50 11.52 -9.79
CA VAL A 55 -2.23 10.08 -9.63
C VAL A 55 -1.15 9.65 -10.61
N ARG A 56 -0.04 9.12 -10.07
CA ARG A 56 1.16 8.77 -10.86
C ARG A 56 1.63 7.38 -10.47
N THR A 57 2.15 6.62 -11.43
CA THR A 57 2.82 5.35 -11.09
C THR A 57 4.07 5.63 -10.25
N ARG A 58 4.64 4.59 -9.62
CA ARG A 58 5.92 4.67 -8.89
C ARG A 58 7.12 5.23 -9.68
N ARG A 59 6.99 5.39 -11.00
CA ARG A 59 8.01 5.94 -11.91
C ARG A 59 7.74 7.40 -12.30
N ASP A 60 6.79 8.06 -11.63
CA ASP A 60 6.32 9.41 -11.98
C ASP A 60 5.80 9.52 -13.42
N THR A 61 5.03 8.52 -13.83
CA THR A 61 4.36 8.53 -15.15
C THR A 61 2.86 8.41 -14.98
N PRO A 62 2.06 8.87 -15.95
CA PRO A 62 0.64 8.55 -16.00
C PRO A 62 0.40 7.03 -16.05
N HIS A 63 -0.78 6.62 -15.61
CA HIS A 63 -1.28 5.27 -15.86
C HIS A 63 -1.70 5.14 -17.33
N LYS A 64 -1.25 4.08 -18.01
CA LYS A 64 -1.53 3.90 -19.45
C LYS A 64 -2.91 3.33 -19.76
N ALA A 65 -3.42 2.48 -18.88
CA ALA A 65 -4.62 1.67 -19.09
C ALA A 65 -5.62 1.83 -17.94
N TRP A 66 -5.57 2.97 -17.26
CA TRP A 66 -6.46 3.28 -16.15
C TRP A 66 -6.49 4.79 -15.92
N SER A 67 -7.68 5.31 -15.68
CA SER A 67 -7.93 6.66 -15.17
C SER A 67 -8.87 6.54 -13.98
N PRO A 68 -8.66 7.32 -12.91
CA PRO A 68 -9.57 7.31 -11.78
C PRO A 68 -10.93 7.89 -12.18
N THR A 69 -11.99 7.31 -11.63
CA THR A 69 -13.37 7.77 -11.71
C THR A 69 -13.75 8.50 -10.42
N ASP A 70 -14.87 9.23 -10.43
CA ASP A 70 -15.28 10.05 -9.29
C ASP A 70 -15.50 9.25 -8.01
N ASP A 71 -16.04 8.03 -8.09
CA ASP A 71 -16.22 7.12 -6.94
C ASP A 71 -14.89 6.66 -6.31
N VAL A 72 -13.80 6.66 -7.08
CA VAL A 72 -12.44 6.44 -6.56
C VAL A 72 -11.90 7.69 -5.88
N LEU A 73 -12.19 8.86 -6.43
CA LEU A 73 -11.63 10.15 -6.00
C LEU A 73 -12.37 10.78 -4.81
N ASP A 74 -13.68 10.53 -4.69
CA ASP A 74 -14.58 11.15 -3.72
C ASP A 74 -14.09 11.10 -2.27
N PRO A 75 -13.53 9.98 -1.75
CA PRO A 75 -12.99 9.97 -0.39
C PRO A 75 -11.80 10.91 -0.18
N PHE A 76 -11.04 11.18 -1.24
CA PHE A 76 -9.83 12.01 -1.18
C PHE A 76 -10.14 13.49 -1.34
N THR A 77 -11.17 13.86 -2.10
CA THR A 77 -11.62 15.26 -2.23
C THR A 77 -12.25 15.78 -0.93
N LYS A 78 -12.79 14.87 -0.09
CA LYS A 78 -13.40 15.16 1.21
C LYS A 78 -12.43 15.16 2.39
N LEU A 79 -11.13 15.00 2.15
CA LEU A 79 -10.14 15.04 3.23
C LEU A 79 -10.21 16.38 3.97
N PRO A 80 -10.04 16.38 5.30
CA PRO A 80 -9.98 17.62 6.09
C PRO A 80 -8.74 18.44 5.71
N GLY A 81 -8.55 19.59 6.36
CA GLY A 81 -7.32 20.37 6.20
C GLY A 81 -7.20 21.13 4.87
N LYS A 82 -6.13 21.92 4.79
CA LYS A 82 -5.81 22.82 3.67
C LYS A 82 -4.41 22.61 3.12
N GLY A 83 -3.68 21.63 3.63
CA GLY A 83 -2.38 21.24 3.14
C GLY A 83 -2.44 20.11 2.12
N TRP A 84 -1.27 19.69 1.69
CA TRP A 84 -1.11 18.55 0.79
C TRP A 84 -1.34 17.22 1.50
N TYR A 85 -1.85 16.24 0.77
CA TYR A 85 -1.82 14.84 1.19
C TYR A 85 -1.10 14.01 0.14
N VAL A 86 -0.29 13.04 0.57
CA VAL A 86 0.38 12.11 -0.35
C VAL A 86 0.29 10.69 0.19
N PHE A 87 -0.42 9.84 -0.55
CA PHE A 87 -0.69 8.45 -0.22
C PHE A 87 0.12 7.51 -1.10
N MET A 88 0.51 6.38 -0.50
CA MET A 88 1.16 5.27 -1.18
C MET A 88 0.14 4.18 -1.39
N CYS A 89 -0.15 3.91 -2.66
CA CYS A 89 -1.27 3.09 -3.07
C CYS A 89 -0.86 2.01 -4.07
N GLU A 90 -1.71 1.02 -4.23
CA GLU A 90 -1.70 0.08 -5.35
C GLU A 90 -3.01 0.23 -6.13
N VAL A 91 -2.93 0.46 -7.43
CA VAL A 91 -4.12 0.44 -8.33
C VAL A 91 -4.36 -0.98 -8.81
N LEU A 92 -5.53 -1.52 -8.47
CA LEU A 92 -6.03 -2.83 -8.93
C LEU A 92 -6.95 -2.60 -10.12
N HIS A 93 -6.41 -2.84 -11.31
CA HIS A 93 -7.15 -2.68 -12.56
C HIS A 93 -6.64 -3.63 -13.64
N SER A 94 -5.47 -3.35 -14.23
CA SER A 94 -5.03 -4.10 -15.42
C SER A 94 -4.46 -5.49 -15.13
N LYS A 95 -4.01 -5.75 -13.90
CA LYS A 95 -3.29 -6.99 -13.55
C LYS A 95 -4.13 -8.07 -12.91
N THR A 96 -5.27 -7.68 -12.35
CA THR A 96 -6.24 -8.53 -11.66
C THR A 96 -7.35 -8.91 -12.63
N SER A 97 -7.89 -10.12 -12.51
CA SER A 97 -9.01 -10.56 -13.37
C SER A 97 -10.34 -9.94 -12.93
N ARG A 98 -10.62 -9.94 -11.62
CA ARG A 98 -11.93 -9.60 -11.06
C ARG A 98 -12.02 -8.18 -10.52
N VAL A 99 -11.06 -7.78 -9.69
CA VAL A 99 -11.06 -6.44 -9.06
C VAL A 99 -10.61 -5.42 -10.10
N LYS A 100 -11.45 -4.42 -10.37
CA LYS A 100 -11.16 -3.35 -11.33
C LYS A 100 -11.45 -2.00 -10.72
N ASN A 101 -10.62 -1.03 -11.11
CA ASN A 101 -10.81 0.37 -10.77
C ASN A 101 -10.84 0.60 -9.26
N THR A 102 -9.87 0.00 -8.56
CA THR A 102 -9.81 0.03 -7.10
C THR A 102 -8.45 0.53 -6.63
N ILE A 103 -8.44 1.44 -5.65
CA ILE A 103 -7.25 1.91 -4.97
C ILE A 103 -7.10 1.18 -3.64
N TYR A 104 -5.92 0.60 -3.41
CA TYR A 104 -5.52 0.01 -2.14
C TYR A 104 -4.44 0.88 -1.48
N ILE A 105 -4.80 1.61 -0.42
CA ILE A 105 -3.90 2.49 0.35
C ILE A 105 -3.10 1.64 1.32
N PHE A 106 -1.77 1.73 1.30
CA PHE A 106 -0.90 0.95 2.19
C PHE A 106 0.08 1.78 3.04
N ASP A 107 0.25 3.08 2.74
CA ASP A 107 1.05 4.00 3.54
C ASP A 107 0.68 5.45 3.23
N ILE A 108 1.16 6.38 4.05
CA ILE A 108 1.02 7.84 3.85
C ILE A 108 2.38 8.50 4.03
N ALA A 109 2.68 9.52 3.25
CA ALA A 109 3.94 10.27 3.33
C ALA A 109 3.76 11.72 3.75
N VAL A 110 2.63 12.32 3.38
CA VAL A 110 2.29 13.71 3.72
C VAL A 110 0.87 13.74 4.28
N ASN A 111 0.71 14.39 5.42
CA ASN A 111 -0.58 14.61 6.09
C ASN A 111 -0.75 16.12 6.33
N ASP A 112 -1.74 16.74 5.69
CA ASP A 112 -2.05 18.17 5.82
C ASP A 112 -0.83 19.09 5.65
N GLY A 113 -0.01 18.83 4.62
CA GLY A 113 1.20 19.62 4.31
C GLY A 113 2.43 19.24 5.15
N GLU A 114 2.32 18.30 6.08
CA GLU A 114 3.44 17.82 6.89
C GLU A 114 4.05 16.56 6.30
N LEU A 115 5.35 16.60 5.97
CA LEU A 115 6.11 15.43 5.54
C LEU A 115 6.43 14.56 6.75
N LEU A 116 5.92 13.33 6.76
CA LEU A 116 5.97 12.40 7.90
C LEU A 116 7.34 11.72 8.08
N LEU A 117 8.45 12.38 7.71
CA LEU A 117 9.79 11.83 7.93
C LEU A 117 10.04 11.58 9.41
N GLY A 118 10.71 10.48 9.72
CA GLY A 118 11.02 10.11 11.10
C GLY A 118 9.88 9.41 11.85
N THR A 119 8.64 9.47 11.35
CA THR A 119 7.52 8.70 11.92
C THR A 119 7.67 7.21 11.61
N THR A 120 7.30 6.37 12.57
CA THR A 120 7.27 4.91 12.48
C THR A 120 6.19 4.43 11.52
N PHE A 121 6.29 3.19 11.05
CA PHE A 121 5.24 2.59 10.23
C PHE A 121 3.90 2.55 10.98
N THR A 122 3.92 2.17 12.26
CA THR A 122 2.71 2.13 13.10
C THR A 122 2.02 3.49 13.19
N GLU A 123 2.74 4.57 13.49
CA GLU A 123 2.15 5.92 13.57
C GLU A 123 1.46 6.32 12.25
N ARG A 124 2.08 5.99 11.09
CA ARG A 124 1.49 6.28 9.78
C ARG A 124 0.24 5.44 9.49
N GLN A 125 0.20 4.19 9.94
CA GLN A 125 -1.02 3.38 9.85
C GLN A 125 -2.12 3.91 10.77
N GLU A 126 -1.80 4.38 11.96
CA GLU A 126 -2.78 5.02 12.85
C GLU A 126 -3.38 6.29 12.25
N ILE A 127 -2.56 7.13 11.61
CA ILE A 127 -3.03 8.30 10.85
C ILE A 127 -4.05 7.85 9.79
N LEU A 128 -3.73 6.85 8.99
CA LEU A 128 -4.63 6.33 7.96
C LEU A 128 -5.94 5.77 8.55
N ARG A 129 -5.88 5.03 9.66
CA ARG A 129 -7.06 4.46 10.32
C ARG A 129 -7.98 5.53 10.90
N LYS A 130 -7.41 6.62 11.43
CA LYS A 130 -8.19 7.79 11.91
C LYS A 130 -8.79 8.57 10.74
N MET A 131 -8.05 8.72 9.65
CA MET A 131 -8.45 9.47 8.46
C MET A 131 -9.55 8.77 7.66
N PHE A 132 -9.48 7.45 7.55
CA PHE A 132 -10.44 6.63 6.83
C PHE A 132 -11.09 5.60 7.77
N PRO A 133 -12.01 6.04 8.64
CA PRO A 133 -12.76 5.12 9.48
C PRO A 133 -13.58 4.18 8.60
N SER A 134 -13.64 2.91 8.99
CA SER A 134 -14.45 1.91 8.30
C SER A 134 -14.91 0.85 9.28
N ASN A 135 -16.19 0.49 9.16
CA ASN A 135 -16.86 -0.56 9.94
C ASN A 135 -16.88 -1.90 9.19
N VAL A 136 -16.37 -1.96 7.96
CA VAL A 136 -16.35 -3.17 7.14
C VAL A 136 -14.91 -3.62 6.95
N GLU A 137 -14.61 -4.77 7.53
CA GLU A 137 -13.27 -5.36 7.53
C GLU A 137 -13.28 -6.72 6.83
N THR A 138 -12.27 -6.92 5.98
CA THR A 138 -11.95 -8.23 5.39
C THR A 138 -10.67 -8.76 6.00
N ILE A 139 -10.25 -9.94 5.52
CA ILE A 139 -8.95 -10.50 5.92
C ILE A 139 -7.76 -9.62 5.52
N SER A 140 -7.86 -8.83 4.44
CA SER A 140 -6.72 -8.11 3.83
C SER A 140 -6.80 -6.58 3.91
N HIS A 141 -8.00 -6.03 4.13
CA HIS A 141 -8.25 -4.60 4.10
C HIS A 141 -9.55 -4.20 4.80
N TYR A 142 -9.63 -2.93 5.14
CA TYR A 142 -10.86 -2.22 5.47
C TYR A 142 -11.45 -1.62 4.20
N LEU A 143 -12.77 -1.73 4.01
CA LEU A 143 -13.47 -1.09 2.90
C LEU A 143 -13.84 0.35 3.29
N ILE A 144 -13.19 1.33 2.68
CA ILE A 144 -13.56 2.75 2.86
C ILE A 144 -14.75 3.05 1.96
N THR A 145 -14.64 2.63 0.70
CA THR A 145 -15.74 2.51 -0.25
C THR A 145 -15.58 1.18 -0.99
N GLU A 146 -16.48 0.87 -1.93
CA GLU A 146 -16.31 -0.29 -2.81
C GLU A 146 -15.00 -0.22 -3.61
N LYS A 147 -14.56 0.99 -3.98
CA LYS A 147 -13.37 1.22 -4.82
C LYS A 147 -12.14 1.73 -4.06
N VAL A 148 -12.25 2.05 -2.78
CA VAL A 148 -11.12 2.51 -1.96
C VAL A 148 -10.97 1.62 -0.75
N TRP A 149 -9.83 0.94 -0.70
CA TRP A 149 -9.48 -0.03 0.33
C TRP A 149 -8.30 0.49 1.15
N LEU A 150 -8.34 0.32 2.46
CA LEU A 150 -7.22 0.61 3.35
C LEU A 150 -6.60 -0.71 3.81
N ALA A 151 -5.29 -0.85 3.62
CA ALA A 151 -4.54 -2.02 4.04
C ALA A 151 -4.78 -2.36 5.52
N LYS A 152 -5.09 -3.63 5.79
CA LYS A 152 -5.13 -4.15 7.15
C LYS A 152 -3.73 -4.64 7.53
N THR A 153 -3.25 -4.19 8.68
CA THR A 153 -2.02 -4.69 9.29
C THR A 153 -2.35 -5.94 10.11
N ILE A 154 -1.60 -7.02 9.86
CA ILE A 154 -1.72 -8.29 10.58
C ILE A 154 -0.46 -8.50 11.44
N GLU A 155 -0.65 -8.93 12.68
CA GLU A 155 0.47 -9.08 13.65
C GLU A 155 1.04 -10.51 13.68
N GLY A 156 0.33 -11.47 13.09
CA GLY A 156 0.79 -12.85 13.04
C GLY A 156 -0.04 -13.75 12.14
N GLY A 157 0.19 -15.05 12.26
CA GLY A 157 -0.41 -16.07 11.39
C GLY A 157 0.10 -16.02 9.95
N PHE A 158 1.31 -15.48 9.70
CA PHE A 158 1.79 -15.20 8.34
C PHE A 158 1.84 -16.44 7.46
N ALA A 159 2.29 -17.58 8.00
CA ALA A 159 2.32 -18.83 7.26
C ALA A 159 0.90 -19.29 6.83
N ASN A 160 -0.08 -19.18 7.74
CA ASN A 160 -1.47 -19.53 7.46
C ASN A 160 -2.09 -18.58 6.43
N MET A 161 -1.81 -17.28 6.53
CA MET A 161 -2.24 -16.30 5.54
C MET A 161 -1.62 -16.57 4.16
N MET A 162 -0.32 -16.85 4.11
CA MET A 162 0.38 -17.20 2.87
C MET A 162 -0.22 -18.45 2.22
N LYS A 163 -0.55 -19.47 3.02
CA LYS A 163 -1.22 -20.68 2.54
C LYS A 163 -2.60 -20.35 1.95
N ARG A 164 -3.41 -19.54 2.63
CA ARG A 164 -4.73 -19.11 2.13
C ARG A 164 -4.63 -18.34 0.81
N ILE A 165 -3.62 -17.48 0.66
CA ILE A 165 -3.38 -16.74 -0.58
C ILE A 165 -3.02 -17.72 -1.71
N GLN A 166 -2.12 -18.68 -1.45
CA GLN A 166 -1.76 -19.71 -2.42
C GLN A 166 -2.97 -20.54 -2.84
N GLU A 167 -3.72 -21.08 -1.87
CA GLU A 167 -4.90 -21.91 -2.14
C GLU A 167 -6.00 -21.15 -2.89
N LYS A 168 -6.13 -19.83 -2.69
CA LYS A 168 -7.03 -18.98 -3.48
C LYS A 168 -6.50 -18.80 -4.90
N SER A 169 -5.22 -18.47 -5.04
CA SER A 169 -4.57 -18.31 -6.35
C SER A 169 -4.59 -19.58 -7.20
N ASP A 170 -4.54 -20.76 -6.59
CA ASP A 170 -4.59 -22.05 -7.29
C ASP A 170 -6.01 -22.39 -7.80
N ARG A 171 -7.04 -21.86 -7.15
CA ARG A 171 -8.46 -22.12 -7.46
C ARG A 171 -9.08 -21.09 -8.40
N GLU A 172 -8.55 -19.87 -8.43
CA GLU A 172 -9.09 -18.79 -9.26
C GLU A 172 -8.60 -18.86 -10.71
N GLU A 173 -9.53 -18.77 -11.66
CA GLU A 173 -9.18 -18.52 -13.05
C GLU A 173 -8.70 -17.06 -13.23
N GLY A 174 -7.52 -16.91 -13.83
CA GLY A 174 -6.87 -15.62 -14.04
C GLY A 174 -6.02 -15.17 -12.85
N ASN A 175 -5.64 -13.89 -12.86
CA ASN A 175 -4.73 -13.35 -11.85
C ASN A 175 -5.49 -12.86 -10.61
N SER A 176 -5.23 -13.48 -9.47
CA SER A 176 -5.74 -13.05 -8.16
C SER A 176 -5.27 -11.64 -7.79
N GLU A 177 -6.07 -10.93 -6.99
CA GLU A 177 -5.72 -9.61 -6.46
C GLU A 177 -4.66 -9.65 -5.36
N ASP A 178 -4.47 -10.80 -4.71
CA ASP A 178 -3.45 -11.03 -3.70
C ASP A 178 -2.33 -11.92 -4.28
N GLU A 179 -1.10 -11.41 -4.31
CA GLU A 179 0.08 -12.17 -4.79
C GLU A 179 1.04 -12.57 -3.65
N GLY A 180 0.68 -12.32 -2.40
CA GLY A 180 1.45 -12.72 -1.23
C GLY A 180 1.36 -11.74 -0.05
N LEU A 181 2.45 -11.58 0.69
CA LEU A 181 2.54 -10.69 1.86
C LEU A 181 3.72 -9.71 1.72
N VAL A 182 3.54 -8.49 2.22
CA VAL A 182 4.63 -7.56 2.53
C VAL A 182 4.79 -7.52 4.04
N ILE A 183 5.96 -7.92 4.53
CA ILE A 183 6.30 -7.95 5.95
C ILE A 183 7.14 -6.71 6.25
N LYS A 184 6.75 -5.94 7.27
CA LYS A 184 7.26 -4.60 7.58
C LYS A 184 7.66 -4.53 9.06
N ARG A 185 8.71 -3.77 9.33
CA ARG A 185 9.07 -3.38 10.70
C ARG A 185 8.10 -2.32 11.22
N PRO A 186 7.39 -2.55 12.33
CA PRO A 186 6.45 -1.55 12.87
C PRO A 186 7.14 -0.27 13.33
N ASP A 187 8.33 -0.40 13.91
CA ASP A 187 9.16 0.69 14.45
C ASP A 187 9.97 1.46 13.40
N ALA A 188 9.90 1.05 12.13
CA ALA A 188 10.75 1.64 11.09
C ALA A 188 10.31 3.06 10.73
N LYS A 189 11.27 3.97 10.85
CA LYS A 189 11.08 5.38 10.53
C LYS A 189 11.09 5.64 9.02
N LEU A 190 10.18 6.48 8.56
CA LEU A 190 10.16 6.96 7.18
C LEU A 190 11.41 7.79 6.90
N ALA A 191 12.23 7.31 5.97
CA ALA A 191 13.39 8.04 5.46
C ALA A 191 13.01 8.91 4.25
N SER A 192 13.96 9.73 3.77
CA SER A 192 13.76 10.60 2.61
C SER A 192 13.14 9.88 1.41
N LEU A 193 12.08 10.47 0.84
CA LEU A 193 11.35 9.95 -0.31
C LEU A 193 11.87 10.50 -1.65
N GLY A 194 13.02 11.18 -1.66
CA GLY A 194 13.63 11.71 -2.89
C GLY A 194 14.29 10.64 -3.78
N ARG A 195 14.39 9.39 -3.31
CA ARG A 195 14.97 8.27 -4.07
C ARG A 195 14.18 6.98 -3.85
N ALA A 196 14.05 6.18 -4.90
CA ALA A 196 13.25 4.95 -4.89
C ALA A 196 13.68 3.88 -3.86
N LYS A 197 14.95 3.87 -3.46
CA LYS A 197 15.52 2.81 -2.59
C LYS A 197 15.58 3.18 -1.11
N SER A 198 15.33 4.43 -0.74
CA SER A 198 15.58 4.93 0.63
C SER A 198 14.79 4.20 1.71
N ASN A 199 13.63 3.63 1.34
CA ASN A 199 12.69 3.01 2.28
C ASN A 199 12.51 1.50 2.03
N GLY A 200 13.49 0.84 1.41
CA GLY A 200 13.41 -0.60 1.12
C GLY A 200 13.85 -1.51 2.26
N ALA A 201 14.72 -1.04 3.16
CA ALA A 201 15.38 -1.88 4.16
C ALA A 201 14.46 -2.42 5.25
N TRP A 202 13.36 -1.73 5.54
CA TRP A 202 12.43 -2.08 6.62
C TRP A 202 11.28 -2.99 6.18
N GLN A 203 11.32 -3.48 4.94
CA GLN A 203 10.25 -4.30 4.38
C GLN A 203 10.77 -5.39 3.44
N VAL A 204 10.11 -6.53 3.48
CA VAL A 204 10.38 -7.68 2.63
C VAL A 204 9.08 -8.20 2.02
N LYS A 205 9.16 -8.85 0.87
CA LYS A 205 7.99 -9.46 0.23
C LYS A 205 8.11 -10.99 0.18
N CYS A 206 7.04 -11.67 0.54
CA CYS A 206 6.83 -13.09 0.25
C CYS A 206 5.76 -13.17 -0.83
N ARG A 207 5.98 -13.98 -1.87
CA ARG A 207 5.04 -14.14 -2.98
C ARG A 207 4.55 -15.56 -3.08
N VAL A 208 3.37 -15.76 -3.65
CA VAL A 208 2.92 -17.09 -4.08
C VAL A 208 3.93 -17.64 -5.09
N GLY A 209 4.18 -18.94 -5.03
CA GLY A 209 5.00 -19.59 -6.03
C GLY A 209 4.31 -19.48 -7.39
N GLN A 210 4.99 -18.94 -8.39
CA GLN A 210 4.56 -19.07 -9.79
C GLN A 210 5.69 -19.77 -10.55
N LYS A 211 5.38 -20.34 -11.72
CA LYS A 211 6.36 -21.02 -12.61
C LYS A 211 7.65 -20.23 -12.87
N ASN A 212 7.65 -18.90 -12.67
CA ASN A 212 8.78 -18.00 -12.91
C ASN A 212 9.54 -17.55 -11.64
N TYR A 213 9.15 -18.00 -10.44
CA TYR A 213 9.83 -17.66 -9.19
C TYR A 213 10.22 -18.96 -8.47
N ALA A 214 11.38 -19.50 -8.83
CA ALA A 214 12.07 -20.46 -7.97
C ALA A 214 12.78 -19.68 -6.86
N PHE A 215 12.48 -20.02 -5.60
CA PHE A 215 13.24 -19.54 -4.45
C PHE A 215 14.49 -20.38 -4.25
#